data_AF-A0A3Q3W731-F1
#
_entry.id   AF-A0A3Q3W731-F1
#
_cell.length_a   1.000
_cell.length_b   1.000
_cell.length_c   1.000
_cell.angle_alpha   90.00
_cell.angle_beta   90.00
_cell.angle_gamma   90.00
#
_symmetry.space_group_name_H-M   'P 1'
#
loop_
_entity.id
_entity.type
_entity.pdbx_description
1 polymer ?
#
loop_
_entity_poly.entity_id
_entity_poly.type
_entity_poly.pdbx_seq_one_letter_code
_entity_poly.pdbx_strand_id
1 'polypeptide(L)' 'MFEVGSGQFGVVLEGRWREWKVAVKMVKEECMSEEEFKEEAKIMM' A
#
# COMPACT_ATOMS: atom_id res chain seq x y z
N MET A 1 2.21 -10.47 9.65
CA MET A 1 1.27 -9.52 9.02
C MET A 1 -0.11 -10.16 9.03
N PHE A 2 -1.16 -9.40 9.26
CA PHE A 2 -2.55 -9.89 9.29
C PHE A 2 -3.40 -9.06 8.33
N GLU A 3 -4.27 -9.67 7.52
CA GLU A 3 -5.15 -8.92 6.63
C GLU A 3 -6.20 -8.15 7.43
N VAL A 4 -6.29 -6.84 7.19
CA VAL A 4 -7.29 -5.98 7.83
C VAL A 4 -8.40 -5.57 6.87
N GLY A 5 -8.23 -5.81 5.57
CA GLY A 5 -9.28 -5.62 4.58
C GLY A 5 -8.79 -5.77 3.15
N SER A 6 -9.75 -5.74 2.22
CA SER A 6 -9.50 -5.78 0.78
C SER A 6 -10.43 -4.83 0.03
N GLY A 7 -10.01 -4.38 -1.15
CA GLY A 7 -10.76 -3.43 -1.98
C GLY A 7 -10.32 -3.46 -3.44
N GLN A 8 -10.79 -2.47 -4.21
CA GLN A 8 -10.59 -2.39 -5.67
C GLN A 8 -9.11 -2.58 -6.07
N PHE A 9 -8.20 -1.93 -5.35
CA PHE A 9 -6.78 -1.88 -5.68
C PHE A 9 -5.93 -2.99 -5.06
N GLY A 10 -6.50 -3.84 -4.19
CA GLY A 10 -5.77 -4.93 -3.52
C GLY A 10 -6.13 -5.10 -2.05
N VAL A 11 -5.23 -5.73 -1.30
CA VAL A 11 -5.39 -6.04 0.13
C VAL A 11 -4.62 -5.05 1.01
N VAL A 12 -5.10 -4.85 2.23
CA VAL A 12 -4.41 -4.08 3.27
C VAL A 12 -4.06 -5.02 4.41
N LEU A 13 -2.80 -4.99 4.82
CA LEU A 13 -2.27 -5.81 5.90
C LEU A 13 -1.85 -4.92 7.08
N GLU A 14 -2.13 -5.36 8.30
CA GLU A 14 -1.42 -4.87 9.48
C GLU A 14 -0.01 -5.47 9.51
N GLY A 15 0.98 -4.60 9.69
CA GLY A 15 2.39 -4.94 9.80
C GLY A 15 3.11 -4.18 10.90
N ARG A 16 4.40 -4.46 11.03
CA ARG A 16 5.30 -3.74 11.93
C ARG A 16 6.53 -3.34 11.13
N TRP A 17 6.89 -2.06 11.18
CA TRP A 17 8.13 -1.55 10.62
C TRP A 17 8.98 -0.99 11.76
N ARG A 18 10.09 -1.67 12.06
CA ARG A 18 10.88 -1.46 13.29
C ARG A 18 9.98 -1.62 14.52
N GLU A 19 9.80 -0.56 15.32
CA GLU A 19 8.94 -0.58 16.51
C GLU A 19 7.52 -0.08 16.24
N TRP A 20 7.25 0.41 15.03
CA TRP A 20 5.98 1.05 14.68
C TRP A 20 4.99 0.05 14.10
N LYS A 21 3.76 0.10 14.58
CA LYS A 21 2.62 -0.58 13.94
C LYS A 21 2.23 0.21 12.70
N VAL A 22 2.11 -0.46 11.56
CA VAL A 22 1.84 0.15 10.25
C VAL A 22 0.75 -0.61 9.51
N ALA A 23 0.09 0.06 8.56
CA ALA A 23 -0.72 -0.60 7.54
C ALA A 23 0.07 -0.66 6.23
N VAL A 24 0.03 -1.81 5.55
CA VAL A 24 0.70 -2.05 4.27
C VAL A 24 -0.38 -2.32 3.24
N LYS A 25 -0.59 -1.38 2.30
CA LYS A 25 -1.52 -1.55 1.18
C LYS A 25 -0.78 -2.19 0.01
N MET A 26 -1.19 -3.40 -0.34
CA MET A 26 -0.70 -4.11 -1.51
C MET A 26 -1.50 -3.62 -2.72
N VAL A 27 -0.81 -3.16 -3.76
CA VAL A 27 -1.42 -2.68 -5.01
C VAL A 27 -1.30 -3.77 -6.07
N LYS A 28 -2.39 -4.09 -6.77
CA LYS A 28 -2.37 -5.03 -7.91
C LYS A 28 -1.59 -4.42 -9.08
N GLU A 29 -0.74 -5.22 -9.73
CA GLU A 29 0.17 -4.78 -10.78
C GLU A 29 -0.52 -4.07 -11.96
N GLU A 30 -1.74 -4.46 -12.31
CA GLU A 30 -2.49 -3.87 -13.43
C GLU A 30 -3.30 -2.62 -13.07
N CYS A 31 -3.29 -2.19 -11.80
CA CYS A 31 -4.12 -1.06 -11.37
C CYS A 31 -3.49 0.31 -11.65
N MET A 32 -2.17 0.39 -11.80
CA MET A 32 -1.48 1.66 -12.06
C MET A 32 -0.08 1.47 -12.61
N SER A 33 0.40 2.47 -13.36
CA SER A 33 1.82 2.56 -13.73
C SER A 33 2.66 2.77 -12.47
N GLU A 34 3.71 1.96 -12.29
CA GLU A 34 4.62 2.08 -11.15
C GLU A 34 5.34 3.44 -11.14
N GLU A 35 5.64 3.98 -12.32
CA GLU A 35 6.33 5.27 -12.46
C GLU A 35 5.43 6.45 -12.07
N GLU A 36 4.20 6.49 -12.60
CA GLU A 36 3.22 7.52 -12.23
C GLU A 36 2.88 7.44 -10.74
N PHE A 37 2.70 6.23 -10.21
CA PHE A 37 2.44 6.03 -8.78
C PHE A 37 3.57 6.59 -7.91
N LYS A 38 4.83 6.39 -8.28
CA LYS A 38 5.97 6.92 -7.53
C LYS A 38 6.05 8.44 -7.60
N GLU A 39 5.77 9.04 -8.75
CA GLU A 39 5.76 10.50 -8.87
C GLU A 39 4.61 11.12 -8.05
N GLU A 40 3.42 10.53 -8.11
CA GLU A 40 2.29 10.96 -7.27
C GLU A 40 2.56 10.72 -5.78
N ALA A 41 3.19 9.61 -5.40
CA ALA A 41 3.50 9.34 -4.01
C ALA A 41 4.45 10.37 -3.39
N LYS A 42 5.28 11.07 -4.19
CA LYS A 42 6.15 12.16 -3.69
C LYS A 42 5.38 13.40 -3.29
N ILE A 43 4.18 13.61 -3.83
CA ILE A 43 3.33 14.79 -3.53
C ILE A 43 2.25 14.48 -2.50
N MET A 44 1.95 13.20 -2.26
CA MET A 44 1.01 12.78 -1.21
C MET A 44 1.64 12.98 0.18
N MET A 45 0.94 13.69 1.06
CA MET A 45 1.33 13.94 2.46
C MET A 45 0.66 12.95 3.42
#